data_AF-A0A2V5W562-F1
#
_entry.id   AF-A0A2V5W562-F1
#
_cell.length_a   1.000
_cell.length_b   1.000
_cell.length_c   1.000
_cell.angle_alpha   90.00
_cell.angle_beta   90.00
_cell.angle_gamma   90.00
#
_symmetry.space_group_name_H-M   'P 1'
#
loop_
_entity.id
_entity.type
_entity.pdbx_description
1 polymer ?
#
loop_
_entity_poly.entity_id
_entity_poly.type
_entity_poly.pdbx_seq_one_letter_code
_entity_poly.pdbx_strand_id
1 'polypeptide(L)'
;DLAGKPAEPLPAVGDRKFLEIDVDNFDDRLKACKPRVAFQVPNTLTGEGNLSVEMTFESMDDFSPAAVARKVDALNKLLQARTELANLLTYMDGKDKAEELVGRLLNNPDLMKSLTSAPNPEAQQAK
;
A
#
# COMPACT_ATOMS: atom_id res chain seq x y z
N ASP A 1 0.52 12.96 -24.11
CA ASP A 1 0.85 13.48 -22.78
C ASP A 1 1.29 12.30 -21.93
N LEU A 2 2.42 12.41 -21.24
CA LEU A 2 3.02 11.32 -20.43
C LEU A 2 2.81 11.53 -18.93
N ALA A 3 2.34 12.71 -18.49
CA ALA A 3 2.24 13.07 -17.07
C ALA A 3 0.85 12.80 -16.45
N GLY A 4 -0.15 12.47 -17.27
CA GLY A 4 -1.51 12.17 -16.81
C GLY A 4 -2.23 13.40 -16.25
N LYS A 5 -2.48 13.42 -14.94
CA LYS A 5 -3.06 14.56 -14.21
C LYS A 5 -1.99 15.18 -13.30
N PRO A 6 -1.01 15.90 -13.86
CA PRO A 6 0.09 16.45 -13.09
C PRO A 6 -0.43 17.47 -12.06
N ALA A 7 0.22 17.52 -10.90
CA ALA A 7 -0.11 18.51 -9.86
C ALA A 7 0.31 19.92 -10.28
N GLU A 8 1.38 20.03 -11.05
CA GLU A 8 1.90 21.28 -11.60
C GLU A 8 1.64 21.35 -13.11
N PRO A 9 1.25 22.50 -13.66
CA PRO A 9 1.07 22.65 -15.10
C PRO A 9 2.34 22.36 -15.87
N LEU A 10 2.23 21.57 -16.95
CA LEU A 10 3.36 21.31 -17.83
C LEU A 10 3.78 22.61 -18.55
N PRO A 11 5.09 22.80 -18.81
CA PRO A 11 5.58 23.89 -19.65
C PRO A 11 4.90 23.90 -21.03
N ALA A 12 4.88 25.06 -21.68
CA ALA A 12 4.37 25.17 -23.05
C ALA A 12 5.14 24.24 -23.99
N VAL A 13 4.49 23.72 -25.04
CA VAL A 13 5.09 22.71 -25.92
C VAL A 13 6.42 23.17 -26.52
N GLY A 14 6.55 24.46 -26.85
CA GLY A 14 7.79 25.05 -27.38
C GLY A 14 8.96 25.10 -26.40
N ASP A 15 8.68 25.09 -25.09
CA ASP A 15 9.70 25.14 -24.03
C ASP A 15 10.14 23.74 -23.57
N ARG A 16 9.48 22.69 -24.07
CA ARG A 16 9.79 21.30 -23.72
C ARG A 16 11.01 20.83 -24.50
N LYS A 17 12.02 20.35 -23.77
CA LYS A 17 13.21 19.74 -24.37
C LYS A 17 12.92 18.30 -24.76
N PHE A 18 13.46 17.88 -25.91
CA PHE A 18 13.56 16.46 -26.23
C PHE A 18 14.62 15.84 -25.32
N LEU A 19 14.22 14.82 -24.57
CA LEU A 19 15.09 14.07 -23.68
C LEU A 19 15.21 12.66 -24.22
N GLU A 20 16.45 12.15 -24.24
CA GLU A 20 16.72 10.76 -24.58
C GLU A 20 16.29 9.85 -23.41
N ILE A 21 15.70 8.71 -23.77
CA ILE A 21 15.24 7.68 -22.86
C ILE A 21 15.86 6.36 -23.33
N ASP A 22 16.56 5.68 -22.42
CA ASP A 22 17.14 4.36 -22.64
C ASP A 22 16.86 3.46 -21.43
N VAL A 23 17.40 2.24 -21.45
CA VAL A 23 17.21 1.26 -20.37
C VAL A 23 17.94 1.62 -19.08
N ASP A 24 18.97 2.46 -19.15
CA ASP A 24 19.79 2.84 -18.01
C ASP A 24 19.19 4.04 -17.26
N ASN A 25 18.45 4.91 -17.95
CA ASN A 25 17.90 6.15 -17.40
C ASN A 25 16.36 6.20 -17.30
N PHE A 26 15.65 5.12 -17.64
CA PHE A 26 14.19 5.13 -17.72
C PHE A 26 13.52 5.57 -16.42
N ASP A 27 13.93 5.01 -15.28
CA ASP A 27 13.34 5.34 -13.98
C ASP A 27 13.63 6.79 -13.59
N ASP A 28 14.83 7.30 -13.85
CA ASP A 28 15.18 8.71 -13.61
C ASP A 28 14.30 9.65 -14.46
N ARG A 29 14.05 9.28 -15.71
CA ARG A 29 13.17 10.02 -16.62
C ARG A 29 11.72 9.97 -16.16
N LEU A 30 11.24 8.79 -15.76
CA LEU A 30 9.89 8.61 -15.25
C LEU A 30 9.67 9.45 -13.99
N LYS A 31 10.60 9.38 -13.04
CA LYS A 31 10.60 10.19 -11.82
C LYS A 31 10.61 11.69 -12.10
N ALA A 32 11.37 12.15 -13.09
CA ALA A 32 11.39 13.55 -13.49
C ALA A 32 10.05 14.01 -14.11
N CYS A 33 9.39 13.14 -14.88
CA CYS A 33 8.07 13.41 -15.46
C CYS A 33 6.96 13.47 -14.40
N LYS A 34 7.13 12.82 -13.25
CA LYS A 34 6.15 12.69 -12.16
C LYS A 34 4.73 12.36 -12.66
N PRO A 35 4.53 11.26 -13.42
CA PRO A 35 3.19 10.88 -13.85
C PRO A 35 2.30 10.69 -12.64
N ARG A 36 1.21 11.45 -12.60
CA ARG A 36 0.26 11.43 -11.50
C ARG A 36 -1.10 10.99 -12.00
N VAL A 37 -1.69 10.05 -11.26
CA VAL A 37 -3.08 9.65 -11.45
C VAL A 37 -3.91 10.12 -10.27
N ALA A 38 -5.07 10.69 -10.57
CA ALA A 38 -6.03 11.15 -9.58
C ALA A 38 -7.45 10.93 -10.12
N PHE A 39 -8.10 9.86 -9.69
CA PHE A 39 -9.46 9.53 -10.11
C PHE A 39 -10.20 8.73 -9.06
N GLN A 40 -11.53 8.69 -9.19
CA GLN A 40 -12.40 7.87 -8.36
C GLN A 40 -12.65 6.53 -9.05
N VAL A 41 -12.54 5.44 -8.30
CA VAL A 41 -12.87 4.09 -8.74
C VAL A 41 -14.00 3.51 -7.90
N PRO A 42 -14.80 2.57 -8.43
CA PRO A 42 -15.77 1.85 -7.61
C PRO A 42 -15.10 1.16 -6.41
N ASN A 43 -15.65 1.34 -5.21
CA ASN A 43 -15.08 0.76 -4.00
C ASN A 43 -15.53 -0.70 -3.83
N THR A 44 -14.65 -1.64 -4.19
CA THR A 44 -14.89 -3.08 -4.04
C THR A 44 -14.59 -3.61 -2.63
N LEU A 45 -14.03 -2.79 -1.73
CA LEU A 45 -13.71 -3.20 -0.35
C LEU A 45 -14.97 -3.24 0.52
N THR A 46 -15.82 -2.23 0.39
CA THR A 46 -17.10 -2.13 1.11
C THR A 46 -18.30 -2.51 0.23
N GLY A 47 -18.12 -2.49 -1.10
CA GLY A 47 -19.20 -2.71 -2.07
C GLY A 47 -20.08 -1.48 -2.32
N GLU A 48 -19.78 -0.34 -1.69
CA GLU A 48 -20.58 0.88 -1.74
C GLU A 48 -19.73 2.11 -2.06
N GLY A 49 -20.25 2.98 -2.93
CA GLY A 49 -19.63 4.25 -3.29
C GLY A 49 -18.34 4.11 -4.11
N ASN A 50 -17.52 5.17 -4.08
CA ASN A 50 -16.27 5.25 -4.80
C ASN A 50 -15.09 5.47 -3.84
N LEU A 51 -13.93 4.93 -4.20
CA LEU A 51 -12.65 5.17 -3.57
C LEU A 51 -11.87 6.20 -4.40
N SER A 52 -11.46 7.29 -3.76
CA SER A 52 -10.54 8.25 -4.37
C SER A 52 -9.12 7.68 -4.34
N VAL A 53 -8.50 7.59 -5.51
CA VAL A 53 -7.13 7.10 -5.67
C VAL A 53 -6.28 8.22 -6.25
N GLU A 54 -5.20 8.53 -5.54
CA GLU A 54 -4.18 9.47 -5.96
C GLU A 54 -2.80 8.86 -5.75
N MET A 55 -1.98 8.82 -6.79
CA MET A 55 -0.59 8.37 -6.69
C MET A 55 0.29 8.96 -7.78
N THR A 56 1.58 9.04 -7.48
CA THR A 56 2.63 9.41 -8.43
C THR A 56 3.56 8.21 -8.64
N PHE A 57 3.95 7.99 -9.89
CA PHE A 57 4.87 6.92 -10.29
C PHE A 57 6.29 7.48 -10.40
N GLU A 58 7.25 6.77 -9.83
CA GLU A 58 8.67 7.15 -9.84
C GLU A 58 9.55 6.12 -10.57
N SER A 59 9.15 4.85 -10.60
CA SER A 59 9.88 3.78 -11.29
C SER A 59 8.93 2.82 -11.99
N MET A 60 9.46 1.95 -12.86
CA MET A 60 8.65 0.92 -13.52
C MET A 60 8.01 -0.07 -12.51
N ASP A 61 8.67 -0.31 -11.38
CA ASP A 61 8.15 -1.18 -10.32
C ASP A 61 6.87 -0.64 -9.66
N ASP A 62 6.65 0.68 -9.72
CA ASP A 62 5.45 1.30 -9.16
C ASP A 62 4.17 0.87 -9.90
N PHE A 63 4.28 0.34 -11.13
CA PHE A 63 3.15 -0.22 -11.87
C PHE A 63 2.76 -1.62 -11.41
N SER A 64 3.56 -2.26 -10.56
CA SER A 64 3.20 -3.56 -10.00
C SER A 64 1.99 -3.44 -9.05
N PRO A 65 1.07 -4.42 -9.04
CA PRO A 65 -0.08 -4.39 -8.13
C PRO A 65 0.30 -4.25 -6.65
N ALA A 66 1.45 -4.81 -6.26
CA ALA A 66 1.97 -4.70 -4.91
C ALA A 66 2.39 -3.27 -4.56
N ALA A 67 3.08 -2.55 -5.47
CA ALA A 67 3.45 -1.16 -5.25
C ALA A 67 2.21 -0.25 -5.25
N VAL A 68 1.27 -0.47 -6.17
CA VAL A 68 -0.02 0.24 -6.18
C VAL A 68 -0.77 0.05 -4.87
N ALA A 69 -0.88 -1.18 -4.36
CA ALA A 69 -1.54 -1.47 -3.09
C ALA A 69 -0.87 -0.77 -1.90
N ARG A 70 0.46 -0.62 -1.90
CA ARG A 70 1.19 0.14 -0.88
C ARG A 70 0.92 1.64 -0.92
N LYS A 71 0.67 2.22 -2.11
CA LYS A 71 0.41 3.65 -2.29
C LYS A 71 -1.04 4.06 -2.00
N VAL A 72 -1.97 3.10 -1.95
CA VAL A 72 -3.38 3.36 -1.60
C VAL A 72 -3.60 2.99 -0.13
N ASP A 73 -3.76 3.98 0.75
CA ASP A 73 -3.83 3.79 2.21
C ASP A 73 -4.77 2.66 2.67
N ALA A 74 -5.97 2.60 2.08
CA ALA A 74 -6.95 1.56 2.41
C ALA A 74 -6.45 0.14 2.07
N LEU A 75 -5.75 -0.01 0.94
CA LEU A 75 -5.17 -1.28 0.51
C LEU A 75 -3.88 -1.60 1.26
N ASN A 76 -3.08 -0.59 1.59
CA ASN A 76 -1.82 -0.77 2.31
C ASN A 76 -2.05 -1.38 3.70
N LYS A 77 -3.09 -0.93 4.41
CA LYS A 77 -3.48 -1.53 5.71
C LYS A 77 -3.85 -3.01 5.58
N LEU A 78 -4.60 -3.36 4.53
CA LEU A 78 -4.96 -4.76 4.26
C LEU A 78 -3.74 -5.59 3.88
N LEU A 79 -2.81 -5.01 3.11
CA LEU A 79 -1.56 -5.65 2.73
C LEU A 79 -0.67 -5.91 3.95
N GLN A 80 -0.54 -4.93 4.85
CA GLN A 80 0.19 -5.06 6.11
C GLN A 80 -0.41 -6.16 7.00
N ALA A 81 -1.73 -6.13 7.22
CA ALA A 81 -2.42 -7.17 7.98
C ALA A 81 -2.19 -8.57 7.36
N ARG A 82 -2.24 -8.69 6.03
CA ARG A 82 -1.93 -9.95 5.34
C ARG A 82 -0.48 -10.39 5.58
N THR A 83 0.48 -9.47 5.53
CA THR A 83 1.89 -9.77 5.79
C THR A 83 2.10 -10.22 7.24
N GLU A 84 1.48 -9.55 8.21
CA GLU A 84 1.53 -9.96 9.62
C GLU A 84 0.94 -11.34 9.85
N LEU A 85 -0.22 -11.64 9.23
CA LEU A 85 -0.85 -12.96 9.28
C LEU A 85 0.02 -14.04 8.62
N ALA A 86 0.67 -13.73 7.50
CA ALA A 86 1.58 -14.66 6.84
C ALA A 86 2.83 -14.95 7.70
N ASN A 87 3.42 -13.92 8.30
CA ASN A 87 4.53 -14.06 9.24
C ASN A 87 4.11 -14.90 10.44
N LEU A 88 2.94 -14.62 11.02
CA LEU A 88 2.38 -15.39 12.11
C LEU A 88 2.22 -16.87 11.74
N LEU A 89 1.68 -17.18 10.55
CA LEU A 89 1.56 -18.54 10.05
C LEU A 89 2.93 -19.24 9.98
N THR A 90 3.95 -18.57 9.43
CA THR A 90 5.33 -19.10 9.41
C THR A 90 5.89 -19.32 10.80
N TYR A 91 5.57 -18.47 11.78
CA TYR A 91 6.02 -18.65 13.17
C TYR A 91 5.32 -19.78 13.91
N MET A 92 4.10 -20.12 13.48
CA MET A 92 3.27 -21.18 14.05
C MET A 92 3.58 -22.55 13.44
N ASP A 93 4.15 -22.59 12.24
CA ASP A 93 4.62 -23.82 11.59
C ASP A 93 5.56 -24.61 12.53
N GLY A 94 5.13 -25.80 12.94
CA GLY A 94 5.83 -26.67 13.90
C GLY A 94 5.65 -26.31 15.39
N LYS A 95 4.70 -25.44 15.74
CA LYS A 95 4.37 -25.07 17.14
C LYS A 95 2.89 -25.34 17.46
N ASP A 96 2.53 -26.61 17.57
CA ASP A 96 1.16 -27.10 17.81
C ASP A 96 0.40 -26.39 18.94
N LYS A 97 1.08 -26.02 20.04
CA LYS A 97 0.46 -25.28 21.17
C LYS A 97 0.09 -23.84 20.82
N ALA A 98 0.85 -23.19 19.94
CA ALA A 98 0.54 -21.84 19.48
C ALA A 98 -0.67 -21.85 18.54
N GLU A 99 -0.77 -22.87 17.68
CA GLU A 99 -1.95 -23.13 16.84
C GLU A 99 -3.22 -23.32 17.67
N GLU A 100 -3.15 -24.14 18.71
CA GLU A 100 -4.29 -24.40 19.58
C GLU A 100 -4.75 -23.15 20.35
N LEU A 101 -3.81 -22.29 20.77
CA LEU A 101 -4.12 -21.03 21.45
C LEU A 101 -4.76 -20.00 20.52
N VAL A 102 -4.23 -19.84 19.30
CA VAL A 102 -4.82 -18.95 18.29
C VAL A 102 -6.20 -19.46 17.87
N GLY A 103 -6.38 -20.78 17.70
CA GLY A 103 -7.69 -21.38 17.46
C GLY A 103 -8.69 -21.10 18.58
N ARG A 104 -8.27 -21.21 19.85
CA ARG A 104 -9.12 -20.84 21.00
C ARG A 104 -9.47 -19.36 21.03
N LEU A 105 -8.54 -18.50 20.61
CA LEU A 105 -8.73 -17.05 20.57
C LEU A 105 -9.74 -16.64 19.47
N LEU A 106 -9.61 -17.21 18.27
CA LEU A 106 -10.53 -16.97 17.15
C LEU A 106 -11.96 -17.42 17.48
N ASN A 107 -12.11 -18.50 18.26
CA ASN A 107 -13.41 -19.03 18.67
C ASN A 107 -14.04 -18.31 19.89
N ASN A 108 -13.34 -17.36 20.51
CA ASN A 108 -13.83 -16.61 21.68
C ASN A 108 -13.82 -15.10 21.42
N PRO A 109 -14.94 -14.51 20.97
CA PRO A 109 -15.06 -13.08 20.67
C PRO A 109 -14.70 -12.17 21.85
N ASP A 110 -14.94 -12.62 23.08
CA ASP A 110 -14.64 -11.86 24.29
C ASP A 110 -13.14 -11.81 24.62
N LEU A 111 -12.40 -12.87 24.30
CA LEU A 111 -10.92 -12.87 24.42
C LEU A 111 -10.27 -12.03 23.32
N MET A 112 -10.88 -11.98 22.13
CA MET A 112 -10.42 -11.10 21.07
C MET A 112 -10.63 -9.63 21.44
N LYS A 113 -11.77 -9.28 22.05
CA LYS A 113 -12.05 -7.93 22.56
C LYS A 113 -11.12 -7.50 23.69
N SER A 114 -10.72 -8.41 24.59
CA SER A 114 -9.79 -8.07 25.67
C SER A 114 -8.38 -7.78 25.16
N LEU A 115 -7.93 -8.45 24.09
CA LEU A 115 -6.64 -8.18 23.45
C LEU A 115 -6.64 -6.91 22.60
N THR A 116 -7.71 -6.61 21.85
CA THR A 116 -7.79 -5.34 21.08
C THR A 116 -8.00 -4.11 21.97
N SER A 117 -8.45 -4.32 23.20
CA SER A 117 -8.54 -3.27 24.25
C SER A 117 -7.26 -3.11 25.06
N ALA A 118 -6.31 -4.06 24.95
CA ALA A 118 -5.01 -3.91 25.59
C ALA A 118 -4.18 -2.88 24.81
N PRO A 119 -3.55 -1.90 25.49
CA PRO A 119 -2.76 -0.87 24.82
C PRO A 119 -1.56 -1.49 24.10
N ASN A 120 -1.24 -0.96 22.91
CA ASN A 120 -0.10 -1.39 22.11
C ASN A 120 1.20 -1.33 22.96
N PRO A 121 1.92 -2.45 23.19
CA PRO A 121 3.13 -2.46 24.00
C PRO A 121 4.22 -1.50 23.50
N GLU A 122 4.20 -1.13 22.22
CA GLU A 122 5.14 -0.16 21.64
C GLU A 122 4.89 1.28 22.10
N ALA A 123 3.70 1.61 22.59
CA ALA A 123 3.39 2.94 23.13
C ALA A 123 3.97 3.17 24.54
N GLN A 124 4.49 2.11 25.19
CA GLN A 124 4.99 2.16 26.58
C GLN A 124 6.51 2.20 26.71
N GLN A 125 7.27 2.05 25.61
CA GLN A 125 8.74 2.17 25.61
C GLN A 125 9.24 3.57 25.22
N ALA A 126 8.35 4.50 24.87
CA ALA A 126 8.68 5.90 24.62
C ALA A 126 8.25 6.77 25.81
N LYS A 127 8.93 6.62 26.95
CA LYS A 127 8.96 7.62 28.03
C LYS A 127 10.30 7.62 28.73
#